data_AF-D0ME20-F1
#
_entry.id   AF-D0ME20-F1
#
_cell.length_a   1.000
_cell.length_b   1.000
_cell.length_c   1.000
_cell.angle_alpha   90.00
_cell.angle_beta   90.00
_cell.angle_gamma   90.00
#
_symmetry.space_group_name_H-M   'P 1'
#
loop_
_entity.id
_entity.type
_entity.pdbx_description
1 polymer ?
#
loop_
_entity_poly.entity_id
_entity_poly.type
_entity_poly.pdbx_seq_one_letter_code
_entity_poly.pdbx_strand_id
1 'polypeptide(L)'
;MDPTLHQKQGINHLKRVLSYAPMVAENGRAEVFLTQEDWFVVADTLFRMHTPRELLPPEIQEYRLTDENRVIELVTPELTIEVKMF
;
A
#
# COMPACT_ATOMS: atom_id res chain seq x y z
N MET A 1 21.19 3.20 -0.18
CA MET A 1 20.81 4.20 0.84
C MET A 1 19.91 3.50 1.84
N ASP A 2 20.13 3.68 3.14
CA ASP A 2 19.22 3.13 4.15
C ASP A 2 17.88 3.89 4.16
N PRO A 3 16.73 3.20 4.27
CA PRO A 3 15.44 3.87 4.32
C PRO A 3 15.29 4.70 5.60
N THR A 4 14.65 5.86 5.47
CA THR A 4 14.26 6.71 6.60
C THR A 4 13.26 5.99 7.52
N LEU A 5 13.07 6.48 8.75
CA LEU A 5 12.08 5.90 9.68
C LEU A 5 10.68 5.87 9.07
N HIS A 6 10.28 6.94 8.38
CA HIS A 6 9.00 7.04 7.71
C HIS A 6 8.85 5.99 6.59
N GLN A 7 9.88 5.81 5.75
CA GLN A 7 9.87 4.76 4.73
C GLN A 7 9.77 3.36 5.34
N LYS A 8 10.50 3.09 6.42
CA LYS A 8 10.41 1.81 7.14
C LYS A 8 9.00 1.57 7.67
N GLN A 9 8.36 2.59 8.22
CA GLN A 9 6.97 2.53 8.67
C GLN A 9 6.02 2.25 7.49
N GLY A 10 6.10 3.00 6.40
CA GLY A 10 5.27 2.79 5.21
C GLY A 10 5.42 1.40 4.60
N ILE A 11 6.65 0.90 4.48
CA ILE A 11 6.92 -0.47 4.01
C ILE A 11 6.32 -1.51 4.96
N ASN A 12 6.39 -1.29 6.28
CA ASN A 12 5.77 -2.18 7.26
C ASN A 12 4.23 -2.17 7.15
N HIS A 13 3.60 -1.00 6.97
CA HIS A 13 2.16 -0.92 6.74
C HIS A 13 1.76 -1.64 5.45
N LEU A 14 2.51 -1.46 4.36
CA LEU A 14 2.29 -2.18 3.10
C LEU A 14 2.35 -3.70 3.29
N LYS A 15 3.35 -4.22 4.02
CA LYS A 15 3.44 -5.66 4.32
C LYS A 15 2.22 -6.17 5.10
N ARG A 16 1.72 -5.38 6.06
CA ARG A 16 0.51 -5.72 6.82
C ARG A 16 -0.74 -5.72 5.93
N VAL A 17 -0.87 -4.73 5.05
CA VAL A 17 -1.95 -4.66 4.04
C VAL A 17 -1.92 -5.90 3.15
N LEU A 18 -0.76 -6.25 2.59
CA LEU A 18 -0.59 -7.42 1.72
C LEU A 18 -0.89 -8.73 2.45
N SER A 19 -0.51 -8.84 3.72
CA SER A 19 -0.79 -10.04 4.52
C SER A 19 -2.28 -10.20 4.86
N TYR A 20 -2.98 -9.08 5.04
CA TYR A 20 -4.39 -9.06 5.42
C TYR A 20 -5.34 -9.14 4.21
N ALA A 21 -4.95 -8.57 3.07
CA ALA A 21 -5.81 -8.48 1.89
C ALA A 21 -6.41 -9.82 1.43
N PRO A 22 -5.68 -10.96 1.39
CA PRO A 22 -6.28 -12.25 1.03
C PRO A 22 -7.39 -12.72 1.97
N MET A 23 -7.41 -12.26 3.23
CA MET A 23 -8.43 -12.65 4.23
C MET A 23 -9.77 -11.95 4.01
N VAL A 24 -9.75 -10.81 3.32
CA VAL A 24 -10.93 -9.97 3.02
C VAL A 24 -11.22 -9.88 1.52
N ALA A 25 -10.52 -10.69 0.71
CA ALA A 25 -10.67 -10.64 -0.73
C ALA A 25 -11.99 -11.30 -1.16
N GLU A 26 -12.75 -10.57 -1.97
CA GLU A 26 -13.95 -11.06 -2.65
C GLU A 26 -13.81 -10.80 -4.15
N ASN A 27 -14.03 -11.84 -4.98
CA ASN A 27 -13.97 -11.75 -6.44
C ASN A 27 -12.65 -11.16 -7.00
N GLY A 28 -11.51 -11.50 -6.38
CA GLY A 28 -10.19 -11.02 -6.82
C GLY A 28 -9.87 -9.58 -6.43
N ARG A 29 -10.69 -8.96 -5.56
CA ARG A 29 -10.48 -7.63 -5.02
C ARG A 29 -10.54 -7.65 -3.50
N ALA A 30 -9.73 -6.83 -2.85
CA ALA A 30 -9.71 -6.69 -1.40
C ALA A 30 -9.79 -5.21 -1.02
N GLU A 31 -10.59 -4.88 0.00
CA GLU A 31 -10.63 -3.55 0.59
C GLU A 31 -9.95 -3.60 1.96
N VAL A 32 -8.93 -2.76 2.16
CA VAL A 32 -8.21 -2.67 3.43
C VAL A 32 -8.30 -1.25 3.94
N PHE A 33 -8.72 -1.11 5.19
CA PHE A 33 -8.88 0.18 5.85
C PHE A 33 -7.70 0.45 6.78
N LEU A 34 -7.09 1.63 6.63
CA LEU A 34 -6.05 2.15 7.50
C LEU A 34 -6.56 3.39 8.23
N THR A 35 -5.94 3.70 9.38
CA THR A 35 -6.12 5.01 9.99
C THR A 35 -5.63 6.08 9.02
N GLN A 36 -6.14 7.30 9.13
CA GLN A 36 -5.69 8.41 8.30
C GLN A 36 -4.17 8.61 8.36
N GLU A 37 -3.57 8.51 9.54
CA GLU A 37 -2.13 8.64 9.74
C GLU A 37 -1.35 7.55 9.00
N ASP A 38 -1.71 6.27 9.18
CA ASP A 38 -1.05 5.15 8.53
C ASP A 38 -1.20 5.22 7.00
N TRP A 39 -2.39 5.64 6.54
CA TRP A 39 -2.65 5.82 5.11
C TRP A 39 -1.73 6.89 4.50
N PHE A 40 -1.57 8.04 5.17
CA PHE A 40 -0.65 9.08 4.70
C PHE A 40 0.79 8.61 4.67
N VAL A 41 1.23 7.82 5.65
CA VAL A 41 2.58 7.24 5.66
C VAL A 41 2.80 6.32 4.46
N VAL A 42 1.81 5.49 4.11
CA VAL A 42 1.87 4.64 2.91
C VAL A 42 1.87 5.49 1.64
N ALA A 43 0.99 6.48 1.53
CA ALA A 43 0.91 7.36 0.38
C ALA A 43 2.21 8.14 0.14
N ASP A 44 2.79 8.74 1.17
CA ASP A 44 4.05 9.46 1.08
C ASP A 44 5.19 8.52 0.66
N THR A 45 5.25 7.33 1.25
CA THR A 45 6.25 6.31 0.91
C THR A 45 6.19 5.92 -0.55
N LEU A 46 4.99 5.71 -1.12
CA LEU A 46 4.80 5.28 -2.51
C LEU A 46 4.96 6.41 -3.54
N PHE A 47 4.49 7.62 -3.22
CA PHE A 47 4.30 8.67 -4.22
C PHE A 47 5.17 9.92 -4.03
N ARG A 48 5.74 10.15 -2.84
CA ARG A 48 6.50 11.38 -2.54
C ARG A 48 7.97 11.16 -2.19
N MET A 49 8.30 10.04 -1.53
CA MET A 49 9.64 9.83 -1.00
C MET A 49 10.65 9.24 -1.99
N HIS A 50 10.27 9.08 -3.26
CA HIS A 50 11.10 8.42 -4.28
C HIS A 50 11.65 7.07 -3.80
N THR A 51 10.85 6.32 -3.05
CA THR A 51 11.28 5.05 -2.46
C THR A 51 11.70 4.08 -3.56
N PRO A 52 12.96 3.60 -3.56
CA PRO A 52 13.42 2.64 -4.55
C PRO A 52 12.54 1.40 -4.59
N ARG A 53 12.23 0.92 -5.79
CA ARG A 53 11.34 -0.24 -5.98
C ARG A 53 11.85 -1.50 -5.26
N GLU A 54 13.17 -1.66 -5.16
CA GLU A 54 13.80 -2.77 -4.41
C GLU A 54 13.48 -2.80 -2.91
N LEU A 55 13.04 -1.66 -2.33
CA LEU A 55 12.63 -1.59 -0.93
C LEU A 55 11.14 -1.86 -0.72
N LEU A 56 10.33 -1.75 -1.78
CA LEU A 56 8.91 -2.04 -1.72
C LEU A 56 8.69 -3.56 -1.69
N PRO A 57 7.59 -4.04 -1.10
CA PRO A 57 7.25 -5.45 -1.16
C PRO A 57 7.19 -5.96 -2.60
N PRO A 58 7.86 -7.09 -2.92
CA PRO A 58 7.96 -7.61 -4.29
C PRO A 58 6.61 -8.06 -4.88
N GLU A 59 5.62 -8.33 -4.03
CA GLU A 59 4.27 -8.72 -4.42
C GLU A 59 3.50 -7.58 -5.12
N ILE A 60 3.87 -6.33 -4.83
CA ILE A 60 3.28 -5.17 -5.49
C ILE A 60 3.87 -5.12 -6.89
N GLN A 61 3.05 -5.27 -7.93
CA GLN A 61 3.43 -5.12 -9.34
C GLN A 61 3.20 -3.68 -9.81
N GLU A 62 2.04 -3.12 -9.49
CA GLU A 62 1.68 -1.74 -9.84
C GLU A 62 0.98 -1.07 -8.65
N TYR A 63 1.07 0.25 -8.59
CA TYR A 63 0.35 1.03 -7.61
C TYR A 63 -0.03 2.39 -8.18
N ARG A 64 -1.23 2.88 -7.82
CA ARG A 64 -1.71 4.19 -8.25
C ARG A 64 -2.67 4.79 -7.22
N LEU A 65 -2.86 6.09 -7.33
CA LEU A 65 -3.93 6.80 -6.63
C LEU A 65 -5.19 6.81 -7.51
N THR A 66 -6.32 6.48 -6.91
CA THR A 66 -7.66 6.53 -7.53
C THR A 66 -8.60 7.36 -6.64
N ASP A 67 -9.85 7.52 -7.07
CA ASP A 67 -10.91 8.21 -6.32
C ASP A 67 -10.46 9.58 -5.76
N GLU A 68 -10.09 10.49 -6.66
CA GLU A 68 -9.60 11.84 -6.30
C GLU A 68 -8.41 11.83 -5.32
N ASN A 69 -7.52 10.84 -5.44
CA ASN A 69 -6.36 10.60 -4.58
C ASN A 69 -6.70 10.20 -3.14
N ARG A 70 -7.85 9.56 -2.91
CA ARG A 70 -8.26 9.07 -1.59
C ARG A 70 -8.10 7.56 -1.41
N VAL A 71 -7.87 6.84 -2.50
CA VAL A 71 -7.69 5.39 -2.50
C VAL A 71 -6.35 5.05 -3.13
N ILE A 72 -5.57 4.20 -2.47
CA ILE A 72 -4.35 3.62 -3.04
C ILE A 72 -4.73 2.26 -3.59
N GLU A 73 -4.64 2.10 -4.90
CA GLU A 73 -4.82 0.81 -5.54
C GLU A 73 -3.46 0.12 -5.66
N LEU A 74 -3.34 -1.10 -5.14
CA LEU A 74 -2.18 -1.98 -5.26
C LEU A 74 -2.54 -3.19 -6.10
N VAL A 75 -1.82 -3.43 -7.19
CA VAL A 75 -1.98 -4.61 -8.03
C VAL A 75 -0.92 -5.62 -7.64
N THR A 76 -1.36 -6.84 -7.32
CA THR A 76 -0.50 -8.01 -7.09
C THR A 76 -0.84 -9.10 -8.13
N PRO A 77 -0.06 -10.20 -8.23
CA PRO A 77 -0.35 -11.26 -9.20
C PRO A 77 -1.76 -11.87 -9.04
N GLU A 78 -2.29 -11.90 -7.82
CA GLU A 78 -3.51 -12.65 -7.49
C GLU A 78 -4.73 -11.76 -7.25
N LEU A 79 -4.51 -10.50 -6.86
CA LEU A 79 -5.59 -9.62 -6.40
C LEU A 79 -5.26 -8.14 -6.53
N THR A 80 -6.31 -7.34 -6.70
CA THR A 80 -6.27 -5.87 -6.62
C THR A 80 -6.70 -5.43 -5.22
N ILE A 81 -5.88 -4.64 -4.54
CA ILE A 81 -6.15 -4.15 -3.18
C ILE A 81 -6.47 -2.66 -3.26
N GLU A 82 -7.61 -2.27 -2.72
CA GLU A 82 -7.94 -0.87 -2.46
C GLU A 82 -7.67 -0.54 -1.00
N VAL A 83 -6.71 0.35 -0.76
CA VAL A 83 -6.37 0.83 0.58
C VAL A 83 -7.05 2.16 0.83
N LYS A 84 -7.97 2.17 1.80
CA LYS A 84 -8.87 3.30 2.12
C LYS A 84 -8.65 3.78 3.55
N MET A 85 -9.10 4.99 3.84
CA MET A 85 -9.14 5.54 5.20
C MET A 85 -10.46 5.17 5.88
N PHE A 86 -10.44 4.98 7.20
CA PHE A 86 -11.65 4.92 8.04
C PHE A 86 -11.69 6.03 9.08
#